data_AF-R6MVB8-F1
#
_entry.id   AF-R6MVB8-F1
#
_cell.length_a   1.000
_cell.length_b   1.000
_cell.length_c   1.000
_cell.angle_alpha   90.00
_cell.angle_beta   90.00
_cell.angle_gamma   90.00
#
_symmetry.space_group_name_H-M   'P 1'
#
loop_
_entity.id
_entity.type
_entity.pdbx_description
1 polymer ?
#
loop_
_entity_poly.entity_id
_entity_poly.type
_entity_poly.pdbx_seq_one_letter_code
_entity_poly.pdbx_strand_id
1 'polypeptide(L)'
;MKNPLNKRLPRELKGDIGKYIVIFIFLVATIGVVSGFLVAGTSMKTAFDESFDKNNIEDGNFVLESKMTDDLKTKLEDEDLTLYDNFYKEETYKSSTYRIYKMRNDVDKIELFDGEFPKADNEIALDRLFSENNDIKIGDKVTLDGKEYKVSGYVAFSDYTSLFKSNTDMMFDAQNFTVATVTDNAFDKISDKNLNYCYSYTFNDDSYSEQEKHDKNTDIKELIAKNAELKNFIAEPDNQAIHFSGDDIGSDTSMMITLLYIVIAIMAFVFAVTTSNTIEKESAVIGTLRASGYTRGELLRHYLVLPVIVTLIGAVLGNILGYSVFKNVIADIYYGSYSLGPYVTLWNAYAFFITTVVPCIIMVLVNIFILSKKLSLSPLKFLRHDLSKKEKKKVVKLPDFKFMTKFRLRVIFQNKSGYIVMFIGILFSNFILMFSLLLTPLLNNFKTEVIDNMICNYQYVLKVPVETDTKGAEKYAVTTLETDFENSDNSDEITVYGVDKDSDYVKAGFVDRNSVFVSEGILEKFGLKVGDNLDLKTKYDDKTYRLTISGTYKYPASLAVFTDIENF
;
A
#
# COMPACT_ATOMS: atom_id res chain seq x y z
N MET A 1 18.65 -47.65 -20.85
CA MET A 1 19.70 -47.07 -21.73
C MET A 1 19.78 -45.57 -21.46
N LYS A 2 20.97 -45.00 -21.24
CA LYS A 2 21.12 -43.53 -21.05
C LYS A 2 20.66 -42.82 -22.33
N ASN A 3 19.61 -42.00 -22.25
CA ASN A 3 19.14 -41.21 -23.39
C ASN A 3 20.31 -40.34 -23.90
N PRO A 4 20.77 -40.49 -25.15
CA PRO A 4 21.91 -39.75 -25.68
C PRO A 4 21.66 -38.24 -25.72
N LEU A 5 20.39 -37.80 -25.70
CA LEU A 5 20.00 -36.39 -25.56
C LEU A 5 20.50 -35.78 -24.24
N ASN A 6 20.49 -36.54 -23.14
CA ASN A 6 20.94 -36.04 -21.82
C ASN A 6 22.43 -35.71 -21.81
N LYS A 7 23.25 -36.34 -22.66
CA LYS A 7 24.68 -36.03 -22.79
C LYS A 7 24.93 -34.69 -23.50
N ARG A 8 23.92 -34.11 -24.16
CA ARG A 8 24.02 -32.84 -24.87
C ARG A 8 23.76 -31.64 -23.97
N LEU A 9 22.95 -31.79 -22.92
CA LEU A 9 22.56 -30.70 -22.01
C LEU A 9 23.75 -29.90 -21.46
N PRO A 10 24.86 -30.50 -20.98
CA PRO A 10 25.99 -29.72 -20.48
C PRO A 10 26.69 -28.92 -21.58
N ARG A 11 26.70 -29.40 -22.82
CA ARG A 11 27.30 -28.70 -23.96
C ARG A 11 26.44 -27.53 -24.40
N GLU A 12 25.13 -27.72 -24.43
CA GLU A 12 24.15 -26.67 -24.73
C GLU A 12 24.19 -25.56 -23.67
N LEU A 13 24.21 -25.92 -22.39
CA LEU A 13 24.37 -24.97 -21.30
C LEU A 13 25.68 -24.18 -21.41
N LYS A 14 26.80 -24.85 -21.70
CA LYS A 14 28.10 -24.18 -21.89
C LYS A 14 28.11 -23.24 -23.10
N GLY A 15 27.39 -23.60 -24.17
CA GLY A 15 27.32 -22.81 -25.40
C GLY A 15 26.59 -21.47 -25.26
N ASP A 16 25.61 -21.39 -24.35
CA ASP A 16 24.82 -20.17 -24.10
C ASP A 16 24.86 -19.73 -22.62
N ILE A 17 25.94 -20.08 -21.89
CA ILE A 17 26.05 -19.95 -20.42
C ILE A 17 25.78 -18.53 -19.91
N GLY A 18 26.27 -17.50 -20.63
CA GLY A 18 26.06 -16.11 -20.22
C GLY A 18 24.58 -15.72 -20.17
N LYS A 19 23.76 -16.23 -21.08
CA LYS A 19 22.31 -15.96 -21.10
C LYS A 19 21.62 -16.64 -19.93
N TYR A 20 21.98 -17.90 -19.68
CA TYR A 20 21.43 -18.67 -18.57
C TYR A 20 21.78 -18.06 -17.21
N ILE A 21 23.03 -17.59 -17.02
CA ILE A 21 23.45 -16.92 -15.78
C ILE A 21 22.65 -15.64 -15.53
N VAL A 22 22.47 -14.80 -16.54
CA VAL A 22 21.72 -13.53 -16.37
C VAL A 22 20.27 -13.82 -15.96
N ILE A 23 19.60 -14.75 -16.66
CA ILE A 23 18.22 -15.12 -16.33
C ILE A 23 18.14 -15.77 -14.94
N PHE A 24 19.12 -16.61 -14.60
CA PHE A 24 19.20 -17.27 -13.30
C PHE A 24 19.36 -16.27 -12.15
N ILE A 25 20.31 -15.33 -12.24
CA ILE A 25 20.52 -14.30 -11.20
C ILE A 25 19.24 -13.48 -11.02
N PHE A 26 18.60 -13.10 -12.13
CA PHE A 26 17.37 -12.33 -12.08
C PHE A 26 16.22 -13.11 -11.41
N LEU A 27 16.05 -14.39 -11.76
CA LEU A 27 15.07 -15.26 -11.12
C LEU A 27 15.33 -15.43 -9.61
N VAL A 28 16.57 -15.68 -9.21
CA VAL A 28 16.95 -15.80 -7.80
C VAL A 28 16.64 -14.51 -7.04
N ALA A 29 16.99 -13.36 -7.61
CA ALA A 29 16.72 -12.06 -6.98
C ALA A 29 15.22 -11.78 -6.86
N THR A 30 14.45 -11.89 -7.94
CA THR A 30 13.00 -11.64 -7.92
C THR A 30 12.29 -12.61 -6.98
N ILE A 31 12.57 -13.91 -7.09
CA ILE A 31 11.94 -14.91 -6.23
C ILE A 31 12.37 -14.68 -4.78
N GLY A 32 13.62 -14.34 -4.52
CA GLY A 32 14.09 -14.05 -3.17
C GLY A 32 13.40 -12.85 -2.54
N VAL A 33 13.31 -11.73 -3.25
CA VAL A 33 12.64 -10.53 -2.75
C VAL A 33 11.15 -10.80 -2.52
N VAL A 34 10.44 -11.36 -3.50
CA VAL A 34 8.99 -11.63 -3.36
C VAL A 34 8.72 -12.68 -2.28
N SER A 35 9.53 -13.74 -2.22
CA SER A 35 9.41 -14.77 -1.18
C SER A 35 9.66 -14.19 0.22
N GLY A 36 10.72 -13.39 0.38
CA GLY A 36 10.99 -12.70 1.64
C GLY A 36 9.88 -11.74 2.03
N PHE A 37 9.33 -11.01 1.05
CA PHE A 37 8.18 -10.14 1.25
C PHE A 37 6.97 -10.91 1.75
N LEU A 38 6.59 -12.00 1.08
CA LEU A 38 5.42 -12.78 1.48
C LEU A 38 5.59 -13.46 2.84
N VAL A 39 6.81 -13.88 3.18
CA VAL A 39 7.09 -14.46 4.50
C VAL A 39 6.97 -13.39 5.59
N ALA A 40 7.64 -12.26 5.42
CA ALA A 40 7.61 -11.17 6.39
C ALA A 40 6.22 -10.53 6.48
N GLY A 41 5.65 -10.13 5.34
CA GLY A 41 4.34 -9.49 5.23
C GLY A 41 3.22 -10.35 5.82
N THR A 42 3.16 -11.64 5.50
CA THR A 42 2.17 -12.52 6.15
C THR A 42 2.44 -12.67 7.65
N SER A 43 3.69 -12.79 8.09
CA SER A 43 3.98 -12.90 9.52
C SER A 43 3.58 -11.65 10.30
N MET A 44 3.88 -10.46 9.75
CA MET A 44 3.50 -9.17 10.35
C MET A 44 2.00 -8.96 10.29
N LYS A 45 1.34 -9.28 9.18
CA LYS A 45 -0.11 -9.17 9.04
C LYS A 45 -0.84 -10.12 9.99
N THR A 46 -0.37 -11.36 10.15
CA THR A 46 -0.92 -12.27 11.16
C THR A 46 -0.74 -11.73 12.58
N ALA A 47 0.44 -11.21 12.92
CA ALA A 47 0.65 -10.61 14.24
C ALA A 47 -0.23 -9.37 14.47
N PHE A 48 -0.43 -8.56 13.43
CA PHE A 48 -1.35 -7.41 13.43
C PHE A 48 -2.79 -7.87 13.63
N ASP A 49 -3.28 -8.82 12.86
CA ASP A 49 -4.66 -9.32 12.95
C ASP A 49 -4.92 -9.98 14.32
N GLU A 50 -3.99 -10.80 14.81
CA GLU A 50 -4.06 -11.40 16.15
C GLU A 50 -3.99 -10.35 17.28
N SER A 51 -3.46 -9.16 17.01
CA SER A 51 -3.34 -8.10 18.01
C SER A 51 -4.70 -7.52 18.43
N PHE A 52 -5.72 -7.61 17.57
CA PHE A 52 -7.07 -7.15 17.87
C PHE A 52 -7.65 -7.88 19.07
N ASP A 53 -7.65 -9.22 19.00
CA ASP A 53 -8.12 -10.06 20.11
C ASP A 53 -7.17 -10.02 21.30
N LYS A 54 -5.85 -10.11 21.04
CA LYS A 54 -4.82 -10.18 22.09
C LYS A 54 -4.79 -8.93 22.96
N ASN A 55 -4.85 -7.76 22.34
CA ASN A 55 -4.74 -6.47 23.01
C ASN A 55 -6.10 -5.88 23.35
N ASN A 56 -7.20 -6.55 22.96
CA ASN A 56 -8.57 -6.07 23.13
C ASN A 56 -8.70 -4.66 22.56
N ILE A 57 -8.49 -4.52 21.26
CA ILE A 57 -8.59 -3.23 20.57
C ILE A 57 -10.04 -2.75 20.64
N GLU A 58 -10.24 -1.47 20.93
CA GLU A 58 -11.54 -0.82 21.02
C GLU A 58 -12.40 -0.95 19.74
N ASP A 59 -13.73 -0.99 19.85
CA ASP A 59 -14.65 -0.82 18.70
C ASP A 59 -14.90 0.66 18.34
N GLY A 60 -14.42 1.57 19.19
CA GLY A 60 -14.27 2.98 18.91
C GLY A 60 -13.89 3.79 20.14
N ASN A 61 -13.59 5.07 19.91
CA ASN A 61 -13.29 6.04 20.97
C ASN A 61 -14.01 7.37 20.77
N PHE A 62 -14.14 8.09 21.88
CA PHE A 62 -14.59 9.46 21.87
C PHE A 62 -13.92 10.30 22.96
N VAL A 63 -13.77 11.59 22.69
CA VAL A 63 -13.19 12.55 23.62
C VAL A 63 -14.26 13.56 24.01
N LEU A 64 -14.42 13.83 25.31
CA LEU A 64 -15.33 14.85 25.83
C LEU A 64 -14.58 16.11 26.29
N GLU A 65 -15.28 17.25 26.33
CA GLU A 65 -14.76 18.50 26.90
C GLU A 65 -14.54 18.39 28.41
N SER A 66 -15.43 17.68 29.09
CA SER A 66 -15.39 17.45 30.54
C SER A 66 -15.62 15.99 30.88
N LYS A 67 -15.34 15.61 32.14
CA LYS A 67 -15.53 14.24 32.60
C LYS A 67 -17.00 13.81 32.46
N MET A 68 -17.21 12.59 31.97
CA MET A 68 -18.54 12.01 31.73
C MET A 68 -19.34 11.93 33.03
N THR A 69 -20.65 12.16 32.92
CA THR A 69 -21.59 12.00 34.03
C THR A 69 -22.01 10.55 34.19
N ASP A 70 -22.35 10.14 35.42
CA ASP A 70 -22.84 8.77 35.69
C ASP A 70 -24.12 8.44 34.91
N ASP A 71 -24.96 9.45 34.63
CA ASP A 71 -26.17 9.31 33.80
C ASP A 71 -25.84 8.96 32.34
N LEU A 72 -24.88 9.66 31.73
CA LEU A 72 -24.44 9.33 30.37
C LEU A 72 -23.75 7.97 30.33
N LYS A 73 -22.93 7.64 31.33
CA LYS A 73 -22.29 6.33 31.45
C LYS A 73 -23.33 5.21 31.45
N THR A 74 -24.37 5.32 32.27
CA THR A 74 -25.44 4.32 32.36
C THR A 74 -26.18 4.18 31.03
N LYS A 75 -26.54 5.30 30.39
CA LYS A 75 -27.21 5.28 29.08
C LYS A 75 -26.38 4.61 27.99
N LEU A 76 -25.06 4.76 28.02
CA LEU A 76 -24.17 4.11 27.07
C LEU A 76 -24.04 2.61 27.38
N GLU A 77 -23.88 2.23 28.65
CA GLU A 77 -23.84 0.81 29.03
C GLU A 77 -25.16 0.07 28.70
N ASP A 78 -26.30 0.77 28.69
CA ASP A 78 -27.59 0.25 28.24
C ASP A 78 -27.63 -0.09 26.72
N GLU A 79 -26.69 0.42 25.91
CA GLU A 79 -26.53 0.11 24.47
C GLU A 79 -25.67 -1.15 24.20
N ASP A 80 -25.44 -1.97 25.25
CA ASP A 80 -24.70 -3.22 25.21
C ASP A 80 -23.21 -3.07 24.84
N LEU A 81 -22.58 -2.07 25.45
CA LEU A 81 -21.14 -1.82 25.33
C LEU A 81 -20.47 -1.69 26.72
N THR A 82 -19.16 -1.89 26.75
CA THR A 82 -18.32 -1.67 27.93
C THR A 82 -17.43 -0.45 27.71
N LEU A 83 -17.40 0.47 28.68
CA LEU A 83 -16.62 1.72 28.62
C LEU A 83 -15.32 1.63 29.43
N TYR A 84 -14.26 2.22 28.87
CA TYR A 84 -12.93 2.27 29.46
C TYR A 84 -12.40 3.70 29.50
N ASP A 85 -11.83 4.10 30.64
CA ASP A 85 -11.22 5.42 30.83
C ASP A 85 -9.81 5.44 30.25
N ASN A 86 -9.65 5.97 29.03
CA ASN A 86 -8.36 6.07 28.32
C ASN A 86 -7.84 7.51 28.29
N PHE A 87 -7.95 8.22 29.42
CA PHE A 87 -7.55 9.63 29.51
C PHE A 87 -6.08 9.83 29.18
N TYR A 88 -5.79 10.90 28.45
CA TYR A 88 -4.43 11.27 28.11
C TYR A 88 -4.13 12.74 28.34
N LYS A 89 -2.86 13.02 28.54
CA LYS A 89 -2.32 14.38 28.65
C LYS A 89 -1.36 14.63 27.50
N GLU A 90 -1.42 15.82 26.91
CA GLU A 90 -0.46 16.22 25.88
C GLU A 90 0.56 17.22 26.43
N GLU A 91 1.84 16.90 26.26
CA GLU A 91 2.95 17.79 26.60
C GLU A 91 3.91 17.94 25.41
N THR A 92 4.56 19.09 25.31
CA THR A 92 5.50 19.37 24.22
C THR A 92 6.93 19.39 24.73
N TYR A 93 7.80 18.60 24.11
CA TYR A 93 9.24 18.58 24.41
C TYR A 93 10.05 18.56 23.11
N LYS A 94 11.01 19.48 22.99
CA LYS A 94 11.88 19.64 21.79
C LYS A 94 11.11 19.70 20.46
N SER A 95 9.96 20.39 20.46
CA SER A 95 9.05 20.53 19.30
C SER A 95 8.24 19.27 18.95
N SER A 96 8.39 18.17 19.68
CA SER A 96 7.55 16.98 19.53
C SER A 96 6.41 16.98 20.56
N THR A 97 5.24 16.51 20.15
CA THR A 97 4.07 16.30 21.02
C THR A 97 4.11 14.89 21.62
N TYR A 98 4.01 14.79 22.94
CA TYR A 98 3.92 13.54 23.68
C TYR A 98 2.49 13.38 24.18
N ARG A 99 1.78 12.35 23.70
CA ARG A 99 0.49 11.93 24.22
C ARG A 99 0.70 10.84 25.26
N ILE A 100 0.46 11.19 26.51
CA ILE A 100 0.85 10.39 27.67
C ILE A 100 -0.41 9.72 28.23
N TYR A 101 -0.36 8.40 28.39
CA TYR A 101 -1.42 7.58 28.97
C TYR A 101 -0.96 6.97 30.30
N LYS A 102 -1.93 6.54 31.10
CA LYS A 102 -1.69 5.56 32.16
C LYS A 102 -1.36 4.20 31.55
N MET A 103 -0.95 3.24 32.38
CA MET A 103 -0.80 1.86 31.93
C MET A 103 -2.18 1.27 31.63
N ARG A 104 -2.38 0.69 30.44
CA ARG A 104 -3.64 0.08 30.01
C ARG A 104 -3.59 -1.43 30.17
N ASN A 105 -4.54 -1.99 30.92
CA ASN A 105 -4.60 -3.43 31.21
C ASN A 105 -5.82 -4.15 30.62
N ASP A 106 -6.85 -3.40 30.24
CA ASP A 106 -8.16 -3.95 29.89
C ASP A 106 -8.46 -3.84 28.38
N VAL A 107 -8.38 -2.64 27.82
CA VAL A 107 -8.56 -2.32 26.38
C VAL A 107 -7.31 -1.63 25.84
N ASP A 108 -7.06 -1.75 24.54
CA ASP A 108 -5.92 -1.15 23.83
C ASP A 108 -4.59 -1.39 24.55
N LYS A 109 -4.37 -2.65 24.92
CA LYS A 109 -3.22 -3.03 25.75
C LYS A 109 -1.92 -2.71 25.05
N ILE A 110 -0.98 -2.23 25.83
CA ILE A 110 0.32 -1.78 25.35
C ILE A 110 1.28 -2.97 25.33
N GLU A 111 1.97 -3.17 24.21
CA GLU A 111 2.98 -4.22 24.07
C GLU A 111 4.38 -3.70 24.37
N LEU A 112 5.13 -4.45 25.18
CA LEU A 112 6.53 -4.15 25.45
C LEU A 112 7.40 -4.67 24.31
N PHE A 113 8.22 -3.78 23.74
CA PHE A 113 9.17 -4.14 22.70
C PHE A 113 10.57 -4.42 23.27
N ASP A 114 11.09 -3.50 24.07
CA ASP A 114 12.38 -3.65 24.77
C ASP A 114 12.40 -2.84 26.08
N GLY A 115 13.26 -3.21 27.02
CA GLY A 115 13.34 -2.59 28.35
C GLY A 115 12.26 -3.07 29.32
N GLU A 116 11.69 -2.14 30.09
CA GLU A 116 10.62 -2.43 31.06
C GLU A 116 9.54 -1.34 31.06
N PHE A 117 8.31 -1.75 31.38
CA PHE A 117 7.25 -0.78 31.70
C PHE A 117 7.65 0.08 32.92
N PRO A 118 7.18 1.34 32.99
CA PRO A 118 7.49 2.24 34.10
C PRO A 118 7.05 1.65 35.44
N LYS A 119 7.95 1.61 36.42
CA LYS A 119 7.67 1.17 37.80
C LYS A 119 7.75 2.32 38.79
N ALA A 120 8.57 3.33 38.50
CA ALA A 120 8.73 4.53 39.32
C ALA A 120 8.06 5.76 38.69
N ASP A 121 7.70 6.73 39.51
CA ASP A 121 7.00 7.95 39.08
C ASP A 121 7.84 8.89 38.18
N ASN A 122 9.13 8.61 38.04
CA ASN A 122 10.06 9.32 37.17
C ASN A 122 10.50 8.47 35.99
N GLU A 123 9.74 7.42 35.64
CA GLU A 123 9.97 6.57 34.48
C GLU A 123 8.87 6.77 33.44
N ILE A 124 9.23 6.61 32.16
CA ILE A 124 8.33 6.71 31.02
C ILE A 124 8.72 5.66 29.98
N ALA A 125 7.75 4.99 29.39
CA ALA A 125 7.97 4.16 28.22
C ALA A 125 7.43 4.89 26.99
N LEU A 126 8.22 4.89 25.91
CA LEU A 126 7.94 5.65 24.70
C LEU A 126 7.69 4.71 23.54
N ASP A 127 6.91 5.17 22.58
CA ASP A 127 6.78 4.52 21.28
C ASP A 127 8.16 4.19 20.67
N ARG A 128 8.31 2.95 20.19
CA ARG A 128 9.55 2.45 19.60
C ARG A 128 9.99 3.26 18.38
N LEU A 129 9.11 3.42 17.39
CA LEU A 129 9.45 4.05 16.12
C LEU A 129 9.87 5.51 16.33
N PHE A 130 9.11 6.25 17.14
CA PHE A 130 9.47 7.61 17.49
C PHE A 130 10.83 7.69 18.18
N SER A 131 11.10 6.76 19.10
CA SER A 131 12.38 6.70 19.82
C SER A 131 13.56 6.44 18.89
N GLU A 132 13.40 5.52 17.93
CA GLU A 132 14.41 5.23 16.90
C GLU A 132 14.65 6.44 15.98
N ASN A 133 13.58 7.10 15.52
CA ASN A 133 13.68 8.28 14.65
C ASN A 133 14.34 9.49 15.31
N ASN A 134 14.27 9.58 16.64
CA ASN A 134 14.82 10.68 17.42
C ASN A 134 16.09 10.31 18.21
N ASP A 135 16.69 9.15 17.93
CA ASP A 135 17.89 8.63 18.61
C ASP A 135 17.76 8.55 20.15
N ILE A 136 16.55 8.35 20.67
CA ILE A 136 16.26 8.27 22.11
C ILE A 136 16.54 6.86 22.62
N LYS A 137 17.47 6.73 23.57
CA LYS A 137 17.87 5.44 24.15
C LYS A 137 17.18 5.15 25.47
N ILE A 138 16.95 3.88 25.77
CA ILE A 138 16.55 3.46 27.12
C ILE A 138 17.60 3.96 28.11
N GLY A 139 17.14 4.66 29.15
CA GLY A 139 17.97 5.35 30.13
C GLY A 139 18.17 6.84 29.89
N ASP A 140 17.84 7.35 28.69
CA ASP A 140 17.84 8.79 28.41
C ASP A 140 16.72 9.49 29.19
N LYS A 141 16.76 10.82 29.15
CA LYS A 141 15.86 11.69 29.92
C LYS A 141 15.04 12.57 29.00
N VAL A 142 13.74 12.61 29.24
CA VAL A 142 12.79 13.55 28.61
C VAL A 142 12.22 14.46 29.69
N THR A 143 11.89 15.70 29.31
CA THR A 143 11.33 16.68 30.24
C THR A 143 9.91 17.04 29.83
N LEU A 144 8.94 16.69 30.67
CA LEU A 144 7.51 16.90 30.43
C LEU A 144 6.94 17.65 31.63
N ASP A 145 6.19 18.73 31.41
CA ASP A 145 5.67 19.61 32.49
C ASP A 145 6.77 20.04 33.51
N GLY A 146 7.97 20.34 33.00
CA GLY A 146 9.13 20.73 33.83
C GLY A 146 9.73 19.61 34.70
N LYS A 147 9.23 18.37 34.60
CA LYS A 147 9.72 17.19 35.33
C LYS A 147 10.52 16.28 34.42
N GLU A 148 11.57 15.69 34.96
CA GLU A 148 12.45 14.79 34.22
C GLU A 148 11.99 13.34 34.39
N TYR A 149 11.75 12.66 33.28
CA TYR A 149 11.43 11.25 33.20
C TYR A 149 12.56 10.49 32.52
N LYS A 150 12.95 9.36 33.10
CA LYS A 150 13.90 8.42 32.51
C LYS A 150 13.15 7.45 31.61
N VAL A 151 13.62 7.29 30.37
CA VAL A 151 13.06 6.30 29.44
C VAL A 151 13.35 4.90 29.98
N SER A 152 12.31 4.13 30.31
CA SER A 152 12.42 2.78 30.90
C SER A 152 12.31 1.66 29.87
N GLY A 153 11.63 1.90 28.75
CA GLY A 153 11.43 0.92 27.70
C GLY A 153 10.83 1.51 26.44
N TYR A 154 10.87 0.71 25.38
CA TYR A 154 10.17 0.94 24.13
C TYR A 154 8.90 0.11 24.09
N VAL A 155 7.80 0.74 23.68
CA VAL A 155 6.48 0.12 23.63
C VAL A 155 5.85 0.32 22.26
N ALA A 156 4.86 -0.50 21.96
CA ALA A 156 3.95 -0.34 20.84
C ALA A 156 2.53 -0.26 21.39
N PHE A 157 1.79 0.76 20.97
CA PHE A 157 0.39 0.95 21.31
C PHE A 157 -0.45 0.31 20.21
N SER A 158 -1.35 -0.60 20.58
CA SER A 158 -2.19 -1.32 19.61
C SER A 158 -3.12 -0.40 18.82
N ASP A 159 -3.51 0.72 19.43
CA ASP A 159 -4.32 1.80 18.84
C ASP A 159 -3.49 2.87 18.10
N TYR A 160 -2.17 2.71 18.01
CA TYR A 160 -1.25 3.61 17.29
C TYR A 160 -0.20 2.82 16.51
N THR A 161 -0.61 1.80 15.76
CA THR A 161 0.28 1.10 14.82
C THR A 161 0.85 2.05 13.76
N SER A 162 0.12 3.13 13.48
CA SER A 162 0.59 4.31 12.74
C SER A 162 0.43 5.56 13.60
N LEU A 163 1.47 6.40 13.70
CA LEU A 163 1.51 7.56 14.60
C LEU A 163 0.74 8.78 14.05
N PHE A 164 -0.56 8.61 13.82
CA PHE A 164 -1.48 9.71 13.53
C PHE A 164 -1.77 10.48 14.82
N LYS A 165 -1.50 11.79 14.82
CA LYS A 165 -1.88 12.64 15.96
C LYS A 165 -3.39 12.88 15.97
N SER A 166 -3.94 13.16 14.79
CA SER A 166 -5.37 13.23 14.51
C SER A 166 -5.75 12.26 13.39
N ASN A 167 -6.94 11.68 13.48
CA ASN A 167 -7.49 10.82 12.43
C ASN A 167 -7.79 11.56 11.11
N THR A 168 -7.77 12.89 11.15
CA THR A 168 -7.97 13.76 9.98
C THR A 168 -6.65 14.19 9.33
N ASP A 169 -5.51 13.80 9.89
CA ASP A 169 -4.21 14.13 9.30
C ASP A 169 -4.03 13.32 8.01
N MET A 170 -3.49 13.94 6.96
CA MET A 170 -3.24 13.24 5.69
C MET A 170 -2.15 12.17 5.80
N MET A 171 -1.25 12.30 6.78
CA MET A 171 -0.12 11.41 7.00
C MET A 171 0.25 11.39 8.48
N PHE A 172 0.66 10.23 8.98
CA PHE A 172 1.24 10.08 10.31
C PHE A 172 2.61 10.77 10.42
N ASP A 173 2.97 11.20 11.63
CA ASP A 173 4.24 11.87 11.92
C ASP A 173 4.99 11.18 13.05
N ALA A 174 5.80 10.20 12.68
CA ALA A 174 6.65 9.47 13.62
C ALA A 174 7.92 10.24 14.05
N GLN A 175 8.10 11.50 13.64
CA GLN A 175 9.22 12.35 14.07
C GLN A 175 8.79 13.37 15.13
N ASN A 176 7.61 13.98 14.98
CA ASN A 176 7.14 15.04 15.88
C ASN A 176 5.94 14.65 16.75
N PHE A 177 5.39 13.44 16.62
CA PHE A 177 4.34 12.93 17.48
C PHE A 177 4.70 11.56 18.06
N THR A 178 4.37 11.34 19.33
CA THR A 178 4.59 10.07 20.02
C THR A 178 3.51 9.80 21.06
N VAL A 179 3.28 8.52 21.30
CA VAL A 179 2.51 8.02 22.43
C VAL A 179 3.44 7.44 23.49
N ALA A 180 3.07 7.62 24.75
CA ALA A 180 3.87 7.24 25.89
C ALA A 180 3.00 6.74 27.03
N THR A 181 3.56 5.87 27.89
CA THR A 181 2.88 5.44 29.12
C THR A 181 3.75 5.70 30.34
N VAL A 182 3.09 6.02 31.45
CA VAL A 182 3.68 6.28 32.78
C VAL A 182 2.87 5.58 33.87
N THR A 183 3.37 5.53 35.11
CA THR A 183 2.59 5.04 36.25
C THR A 183 1.39 5.95 36.53
N ASP A 184 0.33 5.42 37.13
CA ASP A 184 -0.86 6.19 37.50
C ASP A 184 -0.50 7.44 38.33
N ASN A 185 0.41 7.27 39.30
CA ASN A 185 0.85 8.34 40.18
C ASN A 185 1.72 9.39 39.45
N ALA A 186 2.48 8.99 38.43
CA ALA A 186 3.18 9.92 37.55
C ALA A 186 2.20 10.72 36.69
N PHE A 187 1.21 10.05 36.09
CA PHE A 187 0.17 10.68 35.29
C PHE A 187 -0.59 11.74 36.10
N ASP A 188 -1.00 11.41 37.32
CA ASP A 188 -1.74 12.32 38.22
C ASP A 188 -0.88 13.53 38.66
N LYS A 189 0.45 13.42 38.58
CA LYS A 189 1.39 14.52 38.88
C LYS A 189 1.64 15.46 37.69
N ILE A 190 1.34 15.07 36.46
CA ILE A 190 1.45 15.95 35.29
C ILE A 190 0.26 16.93 35.31
N SER A 191 0.49 18.19 34.94
CA SER A 191 -0.56 19.21 34.83
C SER A 191 -1.78 18.75 34.02
N ASP A 192 -2.99 19.06 34.51
CA ASP A 192 -4.25 18.78 33.79
C ASP A 192 -4.55 19.81 32.69
N LYS A 193 -3.63 20.74 32.40
CA LYS A 193 -3.83 21.82 31.41
C LYS A 193 -4.27 21.30 30.04
N ASN A 194 -3.70 20.18 29.60
CA ASN A 194 -4.00 19.52 28.33
C ASN A 194 -4.55 18.10 28.56
N LEU A 195 -5.37 17.92 29.60
CA LEU A 195 -6.06 16.66 29.88
C LEU A 195 -7.21 16.47 28.88
N ASN A 196 -7.28 15.28 28.29
CA ASN A 196 -8.33 14.86 27.37
C ASN A 196 -9.09 13.69 27.98
N TYR A 197 -10.41 13.87 28.13
CA TYR A 197 -11.31 12.83 28.62
C TYR A 197 -11.69 11.88 27.48
N CYS A 198 -10.73 11.05 27.07
CA CYS A 198 -10.93 10.01 26.07
C CYS A 198 -11.53 8.75 26.71
N TYR A 199 -12.59 8.24 26.12
CA TYR A 199 -13.23 6.99 26.49
C TYR A 199 -13.19 6.07 25.28
N SER A 200 -12.74 4.85 25.52
CA SER A 200 -12.78 3.76 24.55
C SER A 200 -13.93 2.85 24.89
N TYR A 201 -14.53 2.19 23.91
CA TYR A 201 -15.57 1.19 24.15
C TYR A 201 -15.35 -0.06 23.32
N THR A 202 -15.86 -1.18 23.83
CA THR A 202 -16.03 -2.43 23.10
C THR A 202 -17.50 -2.82 23.13
N PHE A 203 -18.01 -3.36 22.04
CA PHE A 203 -19.31 -4.01 22.04
C PHE A 203 -19.22 -5.31 22.86
N ASN A 204 -20.29 -5.66 23.57
CA ASN A 204 -20.32 -6.92 24.31
C ASN A 204 -20.63 -8.13 23.40
N ASP A 205 -21.17 -7.87 22.20
CA ASP A 205 -21.51 -8.87 21.20
C ASP A 205 -20.62 -8.71 19.95
N ASP A 206 -19.64 -9.61 19.81
CA ASP A 206 -18.71 -9.66 18.68
C ASP A 206 -19.38 -10.15 17.38
N SER A 207 -20.66 -10.55 17.40
CA SER A 207 -21.36 -11.09 16.24
C SER A 207 -21.97 -10.04 15.31
N TYR A 208 -21.92 -8.76 15.69
CA TYR A 208 -22.40 -7.68 14.84
C TYR A 208 -21.64 -7.64 13.51
N SER A 209 -22.40 -7.55 12.43
CA SER A 209 -21.85 -7.26 11.11
C SER A 209 -21.29 -5.83 11.04
N GLU A 210 -20.42 -5.57 10.06
CA GLU A 210 -19.85 -4.24 9.83
C GLU A 210 -20.91 -3.14 9.73
N GLN A 211 -22.05 -3.42 9.07
CA GLN A 211 -23.15 -2.46 8.99
C GLN A 211 -23.83 -2.23 10.34
N GLU A 212 -24.04 -3.27 11.15
CA GLU A 212 -24.63 -3.13 12.47
C GLU A 212 -23.71 -2.36 13.43
N LYS A 213 -22.39 -2.62 13.37
CA LYS A 213 -21.40 -1.83 14.12
C LYS A 213 -21.43 -0.37 13.69
N HIS A 214 -21.55 -0.10 12.39
CA HIS A 214 -21.66 1.25 11.86
C HIS A 214 -22.91 1.99 12.39
N ASP A 215 -24.09 1.36 12.26
CA ASP A 215 -25.35 1.94 12.70
C ASP A 215 -25.31 2.23 14.21
N LYS A 216 -24.81 1.29 15.02
CA LYS A 216 -24.59 1.48 16.46
C LYS A 216 -23.64 2.63 16.77
N ASN A 217 -22.53 2.75 16.06
CA ASN A 217 -21.58 3.85 16.26
C ASN A 217 -22.23 5.21 15.96
N THR A 218 -23.13 5.28 14.98
CA THR A 218 -23.93 6.48 14.70
C THR A 218 -24.88 6.80 15.85
N ASP A 219 -25.62 5.81 16.36
CA ASP A 219 -26.53 5.97 17.49
C ASP A 219 -25.81 6.40 18.78
N ILE A 220 -24.66 5.79 19.08
CA ILE A 220 -23.80 6.14 20.22
C ILE A 220 -23.32 7.58 20.09
N LYS A 221 -22.83 7.99 18.93
CA LYS A 221 -22.36 9.35 18.67
C LYS A 221 -23.47 10.37 18.90
N GLU A 222 -24.68 10.10 18.42
CA GLU A 222 -25.85 10.95 18.67
C GLU A 222 -26.24 11.01 20.14
N LEU A 223 -26.24 9.86 20.83
CA LEU A 223 -26.55 9.76 22.25
C LEU A 223 -25.57 10.60 23.07
N ILE A 224 -24.27 10.52 22.78
CA ILE A 224 -23.26 11.34 23.45
C ILE A 224 -23.48 12.82 23.16
N ALA A 225 -23.67 13.20 21.89
CA ALA A 225 -23.85 14.60 21.49
C ALA A 225 -25.10 15.25 22.13
N LYS A 226 -26.13 14.47 22.45
CA LYS A 226 -27.35 14.95 23.16
C LYS A 226 -27.14 15.16 24.67
N ASN A 227 -26.12 14.54 25.26
CA ASN A 227 -25.94 14.49 26.72
C ASN A 227 -24.60 15.09 27.21
N ALA A 228 -23.62 15.31 26.33
CA ALA A 228 -22.31 15.87 26.67
C ALA A 228 -21.67 16.64 25.49
N GLU A 229 -20.72 17.51 25.81
CA GLU A 229 -19.91 18.22 24.82
C GLU A 229 -18.82 17.31 24.26
N LEU A 230 -19.04 16.83 23.03
CA LEU A 230 -18.18 15.88 22.32
C LEU A 230 -17.06 16.61 21.55
N LYS A 231 -15.79 16.38 21.92
CA LYS A 231 -14.59 16.88 21.20
C LYS A 231 -14.20 16.03 20.01
N ASN A 232 -14.21 14.71 20.16
CA ASN A 232 -13.86 13.78 19.08
C ASN A 232 -14.69 12.50 19.16
N PHE A 233 -14.95 11.84 18.03
CA PHE A 233 -15.56 10.52 17.96
C PHE A 233 -14.99 9.81 16.74
N ILE A 234 -14.44 8.62 16.94
CA ILE A 234 -13.84 7.78 15.91
C ILE A 234 -14.34 6.36 16.12
N ALA A 235 -14.98 5.78 15.10
CA ALA A 235 -15.25 4.35 15.07
C ALA A 235 -13.96 3.60 14.71
N GLU A 236 -13.77 2.40 15.26
CA GLU A 236 -12.58 1.57 15.02
C GLU A 236 -12.26 1.40 13.52
N PRO A 237 -13.22 1.08 12.62
CA PRO A 237 -12.91 0.87 11.21
C PRO A 237 -12.45 2.15 10.49
N ASP A 238 -12.83 3.31 11.02
CA ASP A 238 -12.41 4.62 10.50
C ASP A 238 -11.11 5.12 11.15
N ASN A 239 -10.53 4.39 12.11
CA ASN A 239 -9.33 4.80 12.85
C ASN A 239 -8.04 4.46 12.08
N GLN A 240 -7.47 5.47 11.43
CA GLN A 240 -6.23 5.37 10.66
C GLN A 240 -5.02 5.02 11.52
N ALA A 241 -5.02 5.37 12.82
CA ALA A 241 -3.94 5.01 13.73
C ALA A 241 -3.87 3.49 13.96
N ILE A 242 -5.02 2.80 13.85
CA ILE A 242 -5.15 1.34 13.95
C ILE A 242 -4.89 0.69 12.58
N HIS A 243 -5.66 1.04 11.55
CA HIS A 243 -5.76 0.23 10.32
C HIS A 243 -4.71 0.50 9.26
N PHE A 244 -4.15 1.71 9.19
CA PHE A 244 -3.32 2.14 8.05
C PHE A 244 -2.17 1.17 7.76
N SER A 245 -1.47 0.70 8.80
CA SER A 245 -0.32 -0.21 8.63
C SER A 245 -0.75 -1.61 8.17
N GLY A 246 -1.88 -2.13 8.67
CA GLY A 246 -2.42 -3.43 8.31
C GLY A 246 -2.91 -3.48 6.86
N ASP A 247 -3.58 -2.40 6.43
CA ASP A 247 -4.07 -2.24 5.06
C ASP A 247 -2.92 -2.11 4.06
N ASP A 248 -1.89 -1.34 4.41
CA ASP A 248 -0.70 -1.16 3.57
C ASP A 248 0.03 -2.50 3.33
N ILE A 249 0.28 -3.28 4.39
CA ILE A 249 0.88 -4.63 4.28
C ILE A 249 0.04 -5.54 3.38
N GLY A 250 -1.29 -5.49 3.51
CA GLY A 250 -2.23 -6.27 2.70
C GLY A 250 -2.20 -5.89 1.22
N SER A 251 -2.25 -4.59 0.93
CA SER A 251 -2.20 -4.04 -0.43
C SER A 251 -0.88 -4.37 -1.12
N ASP A 252 0.25 -4.16 -0.44
CA ASP A 252 1.58 -4.43 -0.99
C ASP A 252 1.81 -5.92 -1.27
N THR A 253 1.22 -6.80 -0.46
CA THR A 253 1.22 -8.26 -0.73
C THR A 253 0.63 -8.57 -2.10
N SER A 254 -0.51 -7.96 -2.43
CA SER A 254 -1.17 -8.15 -3.73
C SER A 254 -0.33 -7.58 -4.89
N MET A 255 0.30 -6.42 -4.67
CA MET A 255 1.21 -5.81 -5.65
C MET A 255 2.43 -6.71 -5.94
N MET A 256 3.06 -7.27 -4.91
CA MET A 256 4.25 -8.13 -5.05
C MET A 256 3.93 -9.45 -5.77
N ILE A 257 2.76 -10.05 -5.52
CA ILE A 257 2.30 -11.24 -6.27
C ILE A 257 2.10 -10.90 -7.75
N THR A 258 1.50 -9.74 -8.05
CA THR A 258 1.29 -9.29 -9.44
C THR A 258 2.62 -9.07 -10.15
N LEU A 259 3.57 -8.39 -9.50
CA LEU A 259 4.93 -8.18 -10.01
C LEU A 259 5.63 -9.52 -10.31
N LEU A 260 5.52 -10.50 -9.42
CA LEU A 260 6.07 -11.84 -9.63
C LEU A 260 5.54 -12.47 -10.92
N TYR A 261 4.23 -12.46 -11.14
CA TYR A 261 3.63 -13.06 -12.34
C TYR A 261 4.08 -12.38 -13.63
N ILE A 262 4.15 -11.04 -13.64
CA ILE A 262 4.65 -10.28 -14.78
C ILE A 262 6.11 -10.66 -15.07
N VAL A 263 6.96 -10.65 -14.05
CA VAL A 263 8.39 -10.95 -14.21
C VAL A 263 8.62 -12.39 -14.68
N ILE A 264 7.92 -13.36 -14.09
CA ILE A 264 8.02 -14.77 -14.49
C ILE A 264 7.53 -14.98 -15.92
N ALA A 265 6.45 -14.33 -16.35
CA ALA A 265 5.97 -14.41 -17.72
C ALA A 265 7.01 -13.88 -18.72
N ILE A 266 7.65 -12.74 -18.41
CA ILE A 266 8.74 -12.17 -19.21
C ILE A 266 9.92 -13.16 -19.25
N MET A 267 10.34 -13.70 -18.10
CA MET A 267 11.45 -14.67 -18.04
C MET A 267 11.15 -15.95 -18.82
N ALA A 268 9.93 -16.48 -18.71
CA ALA A 268 9.50 -17.66 -19.44
C ALA A 268 9.55 -17.45 -20.95
N PHE A 269 9.16 -16.26 -21.39
CA PHE A 269 9.25 -15.87 -22.79
C PHE A 269 10.70 -15.68 -23.27
N VAL A 270 11.56 -15.06 -22.47
CA VAL A 270 13.00 -14.92 -22.75
C VAL A 270 13.66 -16.30 -22.90
N PHE A 271 13.32 -17.27 -22.03
CA PHE A 271 13.75 -18.66 -22.18
C PHE A 271 13.24 -19.28 -23.48
N ALA A 272 11.97 -19.07 -23.82
CA ALA A 272 11.41 -19.63 -25.04
C ALA A 272 12.09 -19.08 -26.30
N VAL A 273 12.42 -17.78 -26.33
CA VAL A 273 13.19 -17.16 -27.42
C VAL A 273 14.62 -17.71 -27.46
N THR A 274 15.29 -17.81 -26.32
CA THR A 274 16.66 -18.34 -26.22
C THR A 274 16.74 -19.79 -26.69
N THR A 275 15.79 -20.61 -26.25
CA THR A 275 15.69 -22.02 -26.64
C THR A 275 15.30 -22.16 -28.11
N SER A 276 14.41 -21.30 -28.61
CA SER A 276 14.07 -21.21 -30.03
C SER A 276 15.31 -20.90 -30.88
N ASN A 277 16.15 -19.95 -30.47
CA ASN A 277 17.41 -19.65 -31.17
C ASN A 277 18.37 -20.84 -31.14
N THR A 278 18.40 -21.61 -30.05
CA THR A 278 19.18 -22.83 -29.93
C THR A 278 18.69 -23.91 -30.91
N ILE A 279 17.37 -24.11 -31.00
CA ILE A 279 16.74 -25.01 -31.99
C ILE A 279 17.09 -24.60 -33.43
N GLU A 280 17.22 -23.29 -33.70
CA GLU A 280 17.65 -22.79 -35.01
C GLU A 280 19.11 -23.13 -35.31
N LYS A 281 20.02 -22.88 -34.37
CA LYS A 281 21.45 -23.25 -34.49
C LYS A 281 21.63 -24.75 -34.70
N GLU A 282 20.80 -25.57 -34.03
CA GLU A 282 20.88 -27.02 -34.07
C GLU A 282 19.93 -27.67 -35.10
N SER A 283 19.41 -26.89 -36.04
CA SER A 283 18.40 -27.34 -37.01
C SER A 283 18.79 -28.64 -37.73
N ALA A 284 20.02 -28.73 -38.23
CA ALA A 284 20.52 -29.94 -38.90
C ALA A 284 20.53 -31.15 -37.96
N VAL A 285 20.97 -30.98 -36.72
CA VAL A 285 21.03 -32.05 -35.70
C VAL A 285 19.63 -32.57 -35.39
N ILE A 286 18.67 -31.66 -35.22
CA ILE A 286 17.25 -32.01 -35.00
C ILE A 286 16.69 -32.77 -36.20
N GLY A 287 17.01 -32.34 -37.43
CA GLY A 287 16.61 -33.01 -38.66
C GLY A 287 17.10 -34.45 -38.73
N THR A 288 18.38 -34.68 -38.41
CA THR A 288 18.98 -36.02 -38.34
C THR A 288 18.33 -36.87 -37.27
N LEU A 289 18.16 -36.36 -36.04
CA LEU A 289 17.51 -37.09 -34.94
C LEU A 289 16.10 -37.53 -35.32
N ARG A 290 15.31 -36.65 -35.95
CA ARG A 290 13.96 -37.02 -36.39
C ARG A 290 13.94 -38.01 -37.55
N ALA A 291 14.93 -37.95 -38.44
CA ALA A 291 15.08 -38.96 -39.48
C ALA A 291 15.49 -40.32 -38.89
N SER A 292 16.25 -40.33 -37.79
CA SER A 292 16.64 -41.53 -37.04
C SER A 292 15.56 -42.07 -36.09
N GLY A 293 14.34 -41.52 -36.12
CA GLY A 293 13.19 -42.06 -35.37
C GLY A 293 12.83 -41.35 -34.06
N TYR A 294 13.55 -40.28 -33.66
CA TYR A 294 13.17 -39.49 -32.49
C TYR A 294 11.86 -38.73 -32.73
N THR A 295 10.96 -38.82 -31.76
CA THR A 295 9.65 -38.18 -31.78
C THR A 295 9.76 -36.68 -31.48
N ARG A 296 8.72 -35.93 -31.88
CA ARG A 296 8.60 -34.50 -31.54
C ARG A 296 8.54 -34.27 -30.03
N GLY A 297 7.91 -35.19 -29.29
CA GLY A 297 7.77 -35.12 -27.84
C GLY A 297 9.11 -35.30 -27.12
N GLU A 298 9.95 -36.23 -27.58
CA GLU A 298 11.30 -36.43 -27.02
C GLU A 298 12.18 -35.19 -27.21
N LEU A 299 12.12 -34.57 -28.39
CA LEU A 299 12.86 -33.33 -28.66
C LEU A 299 12.31 -32.15 -27.85
N LEU A 300 10.98 -32.03 -27.72
CA LEU A 300 10.36 -30.99 -26.92
C LEU A 300 10.80 -31.12 -25.45
N ARG A 301 10.75 -32.32 -24.88
CA ARG A 301 11.22 -32.58 -23.51
C ARG A 301 12.70 -32.20 -23.36
N HIS A 302 13.57 -32.60 -24.29
CA HIS A 302 14.99 -32.24 -24.26
C HIS A 302 15.22 -30.72 -24.14
N TYR A 303 14.57 -29.93 -25.01
CA TYR A 303 14.72 -28.48 -25.00
C TYR A 303 14.02 -27.77 -23.83
N LEU A 304 13.11 -28.44 -23.13
CA LEU A 304 12.49 -27.92 -21.90
C LEU A 304 13.35 -28.13 -20.66
N VAL A 305 14.29 -29.09 -20.67
CA VAL A 305 15.05 -29.45 -19.46
C VAL A 305 15.85 -28.26 -18.93
N LEU A 306 16.55 -27.50 -19.77
CA LEU A 306 17.38 -26.39 -19.30
C LEU A 306 16.55 -25.23 -18.70
N PRO A 307 15.52 -24.68 -19.37
CA PRO A 307 14.65 -23.68 -18.75
C PRO A 307 14.05 -24.13 -17.41
N VAL A 308 13.56 -25.38 -17.33
CA VAL A 308 12.94 -25.91 -16.12
C VAL A 308 13.95 -26.07 -14.99
N ILE A 309 15.12 -26.66 -15.24
CA ILE A 309 16.16 -26.83 -14.22
C ILE A 309 16.65 -25.48 -13.72
N VAL A 310 16.93 -24.54 -14.61
CA VAL A 310 17.40 -23.20 -14.20
C VAL A 310 16.35 -22.47 -13.38
N THR A 311 15.07 -22.60 -13.76
CA THR A 311 13.96 -22.01 -12.98
C THR A 311 13.82 -22.68 -11.63
N LEU A 312 13.90 -24.00 -11.56
CA LEU A 312 13.77 -24.74 -10.30
C LEU A 312 14.92 -24.41 -9.34
N ILE A 313 16.16 -24.41 -9.81
CA ILE A 313 17.32 -24.05 -8.98
C ILE A 313 17.21 -22.58 -8.57
N GLY A 314 16.80 -21.70 -9.50
CA GLY A 314 16.57 -20.29 -9.21
C GLY A 314 15.50 -20.08 -8.14
N ALA A 315 14.40 -20.83 -8.19
CA ALA A 315 13.34 -20.78 -7.20
C ALA A 315 13.77 -21.33 -5.84
N VAL A 316 14.54 -22.42 -5.82
CA VAL A 316 15.10 -22.99 -4.58
C VAL A 316 16.04 -22.00 -3.90
N LEU A 317 17.01 -21.45 -4.64
CA LEU A 317 17.97 -20.49 -4.09
C LEU A 317 17.32 -19.16 -3.74
N GLY A 318 16.37 -18.71 -4.57
CA GLY A 318 15.54 -17.54 -4.29
C GLY A 318 14.79 -17.72 -2.98
N ASN A 319 14.07 -18.83 -2.79
CA ASN A 319 13.38 -19.09 -1.52
C ASN A 319 14.33 -19.24 -0.34
N ILE A 320 15.52 -19.84 -0.50
CA ILE A 320 16.52 -19.85 0.56
C ILE A 320 16.86 -18.41 0.97
N LEU A 321 17.13 -17.51 0.02
CA LEU A 321 17.39 -16.11 0.31
C LEU A 321 16.17 -15.38 0.89
N GLY A 322 14.97 -15.69 0.39
CA GLY A 322 13.71 -15.14 0.86
C GLY A 322 13.49 -15.40 2.35
N TYR A 323 13.54 -16.67 2.73
CA TYR A 323 13.25 -17.14 4.08
C TYR A 323 14.38 -16.89 5.09
N SER A 324 15.59 -16.55 4.63
CA SER A 324 16.74 -16.32 5.51
C SER A 324 17.14 -14.85 5.62
N VAL A 325 17.24 -14.14 4.50
CA VAL A 325 17.80 -12.79 4.43
C VAL A 325 16.70 -11.77 4.14
N PHE A 326 15.99 -11.91 3.02
CA PHE A 326 15.08 -10.88 2.55
C PHE A 326 13.88 -10.68 3.47
N LYS A 327 13.41 -11.71 4.19
CA LYS A 327 12.36 -11.52 5.19
C LYS A 327 12.72 -10.47 6.25
N ASN A 328 13.99 -10.40 6.67
CA ASN A 328 14.41 -9.45 7.68
C ASN A 328 14.50 -8.05 7.07
N VAL A 329 15.04 -7.94 5.85
CA VAL A 329 15.09 -6.66 5.12
C VAL A 329 13.70 -6.07 4.93
N ILE A 330 12.69 -6.90 4.59
CA ILE A 330 11.32 -6.42 4.44
C ILE A 330 10.73 -6.03 5.78
N ALA A 331 10.91 -6.84 6.82
CA ALA A 331 10.45 -6.47 8.16
C ALA A 331 11.07 -5.14 8.64
N ASP A 332 12.37 -4.94 8.43
CA ASP A 332 13.06 -3.70 8.80
C ASP A 332 12.46 -2.47 8.09
N ILE A 333 11.97 -2.62 6.85
CA ILE A 333 11.30 -1.53 6.13
C ILE A 333 9.96 -1.16 6.80
N TYR A 334 9.14 -2.16 7.16
CA TYR A 334 7.85 -1.91 7.81
C TYR A 334 8.03 -1.40 9.25
N TYR A 335 8.91 -2.01 10.04
CA TYR A 335 9.22 -1.54 11.39
C TYR A 335 9.96 -0.19 11.37
N GLY A 336 10.65 0.17 10.29
CA GLY A 336 11.20 1.53 10.10
C GLY A 336 10.15 2.57 9.73
N SER A 337 8.92 2.15 9.41
CA SER A 337 7.86 3.03 8.91
C SER A 337 6.64 3.08 9.83
N TYR A 338 6.35 2.00 10.58
CA TYR A 338 5.17 1.83 11.43
C TYR A 338 5.55 1.41 12.84
N SER A 339 4.70 1.72 13.82
CA SER A 339 4.88 1.32 15.21
C SER A 339 4.17 0.00 15.54
N LEU A 340 4.55 -1.04 14.80
CA LEU A 340 3.99 -2.38 14.97
C LEU A 340 4.46 -3.03 16.29
N GLY A 341 3.57 -3.82 16.89
CA GLY A 341 3.91 -4.70 18.02
C GLY A 341 4.93 -5.78 17.64
N PRO A 342 5.54 -6.48 18.60
CA PRO A 342 6.51 -7.53 18.32
C PRO A 342 5.90 -8.67 17.47
N TYR A 343 6.65 -9.15 16.46
CA TYR A 343 6.21 -10.27 15.62
C TYR A 343 7.19 -11.44 15.66
N VAL A 344 6.69 -12.62 15.28
CA VAL A 344 7.50 -13.80 15.01
C VAL A 344 7.39 -14.19 13.56
N THR A 345 8.51 -14.58 12.94
CA THR A 345 8.48 -15.09 11.57
C THR A 345 7.77 -16.45 11.54
N LEU A 346 6.70 -16.53 10.76
CA LEU A 346 5.95 -17.75 10.50
C LEU A 346 6.40 -18.42 9.21
N TRP A 347 6.33 -19.75 9.16
CA TRP A 347 6.53 -20.49 7.92
C TRP A 347 5.33 -20.29 6.98
N ASN A 348 5.57 -19.74 5.80
CA ASN A 348 4.51 -19.46 4.83
C ASN A 348 4.50 -20.47 3.67
N ALA A 349 3.80 -21.60 3.84
CA ALA A 349 3.71 -22.63 2.79
C ALA A 349 3.08 -22.10 1.49
N TYR A 350 2.16 -21.14 1.58
CA TYR A 350 1.56 -20.48 0.43
C TYR A 350 2.61 -19.71 -0.37
N ALA A 351 3.44 -18.88 0.30
CA ALA A 351 4.55 -18.16 -0.33
C ALA A 351 5.51 -19.12 -1.04
N PHE A 352 5.87 -20.24 -0.41
CA PHE A 352 6.72 -21.25 -1.04
C PHE A 352 6.08 -21.83 -2.32
N PHE A 353 4.79 -22.13 -2.27
CA PHE A 353 4.04 -22.64 -3.42
C PHE A 353 4.01 -21.63 -4.58
N ILE A 354 3.61 -20.38 -4.31
CA ILE A 354 3.46 -19.37 -5.36
C ILE A 354 4.79 -18.86 -5.91
N THR A 355 5.89 -18.99 -5.18
CA THR A 355 7.23 -18.59 -5.65
C THR A 355 8.06 -19.75 -6.23
N THR A 356 7.59 -20.99 -6.11
CA THR A 356 8.27 -22.17 -6.68
C THR A 356 7.43 -22.85 -7.75
N VAL A 357 6.24 -23.31 -7.38
CA VAL A 357 5.42 -24.16 -8.25
C VAL A 357 4.82 -23.35 -9.39
N VAL A 358 4.24 -22.19 -9.09
CA VAL A 358 3.62 -21.32 -10.10
C VAL A 358 4.65 -20.85 -11.14
N PRO A 359 5.86 -20.38 -10.77
CA PRO A 359 6.90 -20.04 -11.73
C PRO A 359 7.30 -21.20 -12.64
N CYS A 360 7.46 -22.41 -12.09
CA CYS A 360 7.75 -23.60 -12.88
C CYS A 360 6.59 -23.94 -13.85
N ILE A 361 5.33 -23.82 -13.43
CA ILE A 361 4.17 -24.06 -14.30
C ILE A 361 4.14 -23.06 -15.45
N ILE A 362 4.23 -21.75 -15.17
CA ILE A 362 4.24 -20.70 -16.19
C ILE A 362 5.41 -20.93 -17.16
N MET A 363 6.60 -21.23 -16.64
CA MET A 363 7.79 -21.54 -17.43
C MET A 363 7.53 -22.68 -18.42
N VAL A 364 6.97 -23.80 -17.93
CA VAL A 364 6.66 -24.98 -18.74
C VAL A 364 5.60 -24.67 -19.79
N LEU A 365 4.49 -24.03 -19.42
CA LEU A 365 3.38 -23.74 -20.33
C LEU A 365 3.81 -22.83 -21.48
N VAL A 366 4.49 -21.73 -21.17
CA VAL A 366 4.97 -20.76 -22.18
C VAL A 366 5.98 -21.42 -23.13
N ASN A 367 6.93 -22.18 -22.60
CA ASN A 367 7.93 -22.85 -23.43
C ASN A 367 7.31 -23.98 -24.25
N ILE A 368 6.38 -24.78 -23.71
CA ILE A 368 5.64 -25.78 -24.50
C ILE A 368 4.91 -25.12 -25.67
N PHE A 369 4.17 -24.04 -25.39
CA PHE A 369 3.38 -23.34 -26.42
C PHE A 369 4.26 -22.85 -27.58
N ILE A 370 5.40 -22.22 -27.26
CA ILE A 370 6.28 -21.62 -28.26
C ILE A 370 7.10 -22.70 -28.99
N LEU A 371 7.70 -23.64 -28.27
CA LEU A 371 8.63 -24.63 -28.84
C LEU A 371 7.90 -25.74 -29.61
N SER A 372 6.72 -26.17 -29.15
CA SER A 372 5.92 -27.20 -29.85
C SER A 372 5.58 -26.78 -31.28
N LYS A 373 5.23 -25.51 -31.48
CA LYS A 373 4.94 -24.92 -32.79
C LYS A 373 6.13 -24.99 -33.76
N LYS A 374 7.35 -24.85 -33.23
CA LYS A 374 8.59 -24.88 -34.01
C LYS A 374 9.05 -26.31 -34.30
N LEU A 375 8.98 -27.18 -33.31
CA LEU A 375 9.34 -28.59 -33.44
C LEU A 375 8.33 -29.39 -34.29
N SER A 376 7.18 -28.82 -34.64
CA SER A 376 6.19 -29.45 -35.52
C SER A 376 6.58 -29.49 -37.01
N LEU A 377 7.69 -28.86 -37.43
CA LEU A 377 8.13 -28.83 -38.84
C LEU A 377 8.54 -30.22 -39.37
N SER A 378 8.81 -30.40 -40.67
CA SER A 378 9.26 -31.71 -41.19
C SER A 378 10.76 -31.91 -40.99
N PRO A 379 11.26 -33.16 -40.87
CA PRO A 379 12.71 -33.42 -40.76
C PRO A 379 13.51 -32.81 -41.92
N LEU A 380 12.96 -32.86 -43.14
CA LEU A 380 13.56 -32.25 -44.33
C LEU A 380 13.72 -30.73 -44.21
N LYS A 381 12.75 -30.03 -43.60
CA LYS A 381 12.85 -28.59 -43.34
C LYS A 381 13.98 -28.27 -42.36
N PHE A 382 14.10 -29.08 -41.31
CA PHE A 382 15.20 -28.97 -40.35
C PHE A 382 16.58 -29.20 -41.00
N LEU A 383 16.73 -30.22 -41.85
CA LEU A 383 17.98 -30.47 -42.60
C LEU A 383 18.34 -29.34 -43.57
N ARG A 384 17.33 -28.70 -44.18
CA ARG A 384 17.50 -27.57 -45.11
C ARG A 384 17.66 -26.21 -44.41
N HIS A 385 17.63 -26.16 -43.07
CA HIS A 385 17.60 -24.91 -42.29
C HIS A 385 16.42 -23.99 -42.65
N ASP A 386 15.33 -24.55 -43.21
CA ASP A 386 14.11 -23.82 -43.55
C ASP A 386 13.09 -23.95 -42.41
N LEU A 387 13.35 -23.23 -41.32
CA LEU A 387 12.54 -23.26 -40.11
C LEU A 387 11.29 -22.37 -40.17
N SER A 388 10.90 -21.92 -41.37
CA SER A 388 9.68 -21.16 -41.59
C SER A 388 8.47 -22.08 -41.82
N LYS A 389 7.40 -21.85 -41.06
CA LYS A 389 6.08 -22.44 -41.33
C LYS A 389 5.37 -21.77 -42.51
N LYS A 390 5.70 -20.51 -42.80
CA LYS A 390 5.12 -19.74 -43.91
C LYS A 390 5.96 -19.94 -45.16
N GLU A 391 5.33 -20.36 -46.26
CA GLU A 391 5.85 -20.10 -47.60
C GLU A 391 6.24 -18.62 -47.70
N LYS A 392 7.28 -18.31 -48.50
CA LYS A 392 7.84 -16.97 -48.73
C LYS A 392 6.76 -15.90 -48.52
N LYS A 393 6.77 -15.22 -47.36
CA LYS A 393 5.85 -14.09 -47.12
C LYS A 393 5.99 -13.15 -48.32
N LYS A 394 4.86 -12.75 -48.92
CA LYS A 394 4.84 -11.67 -49.93
C LYS A 394 5.75 -10.55 -49.42
N VAL A 395 6.72 -10.16 -50.25
CA VAL A 395 7.68 -9.08 -49.96
C VAL A 395 6.88 -7.92 -49.42
N VAL A 396 7.18 -7.46 -48.20
CA VAL A 396 6.58 -6.23 -47.66
C VAL A 396 6.86 -5.15 -48.70
N LYS A 397 5.80 -4.65 -49.35
CA LYS A 397 5.91 -3.57 -50.33
C LYS A 397 6.30 -2.32 -49.56
N LEU A 398 7.60 -2.05 -49.53
CA LEU A 398 8.15 -0.83 -48.99
C LEU A 398 8.14 0.24 -50.10
N PRO A 399 7.88 1.50 -49.76
CA PRO A 399 8.11 2.64 -50.66
C PRO A 399 9.52 2.61 -51.26
N ASP A 400 9.74 3.40 -52.31
CA ASP A 400 11.07 3.53 -52.93
C ASP A 400 12.03 4.38 -52.09
N PHE A 401 12.43 3.78 -50.96
CA PHE A 401 13.54 4.22 -50.16
C PHE A 401 14.87 3.79 -50.79
N LYS A 402 15.94 4.54 -50.48
CA LYS A 402 17.33 4.15 -50.79
C LYS A 402 17.59 2.71 -50.35
N PHE A 403 18.37 1.96 -51.14
CA PHE A 403 18.59 0.52 -50.97
C PHE A 403 18.90 0.12 -49.52
N MET A 404 19.81 0.83 -48.84
CA MET A 404 20.19 0.54 -47.45
C MET A 404 19.02 0.65 -46.47
N THR A 405 18.18 1.67 -46.60
CA THR A 405 16.98 1.84 -45.75
C THR A 405 15.96 0.75 -46.03
N LYS A 406 15.73 0.44 -47.31
CA LYS A 406 14.82 -0.62 -47.76
C LYS A 406 15.26 -2.00 -47.25
N PHE A 407 16.58 -2.26 -47.25
CA PHE A 407 17.18 -3.47 -46.71
C PHE A 407 17.02 -3.57 -45.18
N ARG A 408 17.38 -2.52 -44.43
CA ARG A 408 17.25 -2.48 -42.96
C ARG A 408 15.80 -2.70 -42.50
N LEU A 409 14.85 -1.96 -43.09
CA LEU A 409 13.42 -2.11 -42.79
C LEU A 409 12.94 -3.53 -43.09
N ARG A 410 13.40 -4.13 -44.18
CA ARG A 410 13.05 -5.52 -44.52
C ARG A 410 13.58 -6.51 -43.47
N VAL A 411 14.80 -6.34 -42.98
CA VAL A 411 15.37 -7.17 -41.90
C VAL A 411 14.54 -7.04 -40.62
N ILE A 412 14.14 -5.82 -40.25
CA ILE A 412 13.29 -5.57 -39.07
C ILE A 412 11.94 -6.27 -39.22
N PHE A 413 11.23 -6.08 -40.34
CA PHE A 413 9.91 -6.69 -40.55
C PHE A 413 9.95 -8.22 -40.64
N GLN A 414 11.06 -8.78 -41.12
CA GLN A 414 11.27 -10.23 -41.12
C GLN A 414 11.50 -10.78 -39.70
N ASN A 415 12.24 -10.07 -38.86
CA ASN A 415 12.59 -10.46 -37.48
C ASN A 415 11.72 -9.77 -36.42
N LYS A 416 10.52 -9.30 -36.78
CA LYS A 416 9.68 -8.43 -35.94
C LYS A 416 9.40 -8.97 -34.54
N SER A 417 9.30 -10.30 -34.36
CA SER A 417 9.07 -10.90 -33.05
C SER A 417 10.21 -10.60 -32.08
N GLY A 418 11.47 -10.72 -32.51
CA GLY A 418 12.64 -10.43 -31.68
C GLY A 418 12.74 -8.95 -31.31
N TYR A 419 12.48 -8.07 -32.27
CA TYR A 419 12.49 -6.62 -32.02
C TYR A 419 11.36 -6.16 -31.09
N ILE A 420 10.17 -6.78 -31.16
CA ILE A 420 9.08 -6.50 -30.22
C ILE A 420 9.49 -6.89 -28.79
N VAL A 421 10.17 -8.04 -28.60
CA VAL A 421 10.66 -8.44 -27.27
C VAL A 421 11.65 -7.43 -26.72
N MET A 422 12.65 -7.07 -27.52
CA MET A 422 13.66 -6.09 -27.13
C MET A 422 13.03 -4.74 -26.78
N PHE A 423 12.07 -4.29 -27.59
CA PHE A 423 11.34 -3.06 -27.34
C PHE A 423 10.59 -3.11 -26.00
N ILE A 424 9.81 -4.16 -25.74
CA ILE A 424 9.08 -4.31 -24.47
C ILE A 424 10.05 -4.35 -23.28
N GLY A 425 11.15 -5.11 -23.38
CA GLY A 425 12.15 -5.19 -22.32
C GLY A 425 12.83 -3.85 -22.02
N ILE A 426 13.24 -3.12 -23.08
CA ILE A 426 13.83 -1.78 -22.94
C ILE A 426 12.81 -0.78 -22.39
N LEU A 427 11.57 -0.81 -22.88
CA LEU A 427 10.50 0.05 -22.41
C LEU A 427 10.21 -0.17 -20.92
N PHE A 428 10.07 -1.43 -20.49
CA PHE A 428 9.83 -1.78 -19.09
C PHE A 428 10.99 -1.39 -18.17
N SER A 429 12.23 -1.60 -18.63
CA SER A 429 13.42 -1.18 -17.87
C SER A 429 13.49 0.34 -17.70
N ASN A 430 13.20 1.09 -18.77
CA ASN A 430 13.14 2.55 -18.72
C ASN A 430 11.97 3.04 -17.87
N PHE A 431 10.84 2.34 -17.86
CA PHE A 431 9.69 2.67 -17.02
C PHE A 431 10.04 2.55 -15.53
N ILE A 432 10.66 1.46 -15.09
CA ILE A 432 11.12 1.29 -13.70
C ILE A 432 12.15 2.38 -13.34
N LEU A 433 13.12 2.64 -14.22
CA LEU A 433 14.12 3.68 -14.00
C LEU A 433 13.46 5.07 -13.88
N MET A 434 12.48 5.38 -14.72
CA MET A 434 11.72 6.63 -14.62
C MET A 434 10.99 6.73 -13.29
N PHE A 435 10.25 5.71 -12.85
CA PHE A 435 9.57 5.73 -11.55
C PHE A 435 10.54 6.00 -10.39
N SER A 436 11.69 5.32 -10.40
CA SER A 436 12.74 5.51 -9.38
C SER A 436 13.30 6.94 -9.36
N LEU A 437 13.51 7.55 -10.53
CA LEU A 437 14.06 8.92 -10.63
C LEU A 437 13.01 10.02 -10.42
N LEU A 438 11.73 9.72 -10.67
CA LEU A 438 10.64 10.69 -10.61
C LEU A 438 10.11 10.91 -9.19
N LEU A 439 10.24 9.94 -8.28
CA LEU A 439 9.60 10.01 -6.96
C LEU A 439 10.06 11.22 -6.14
N THR A 440 11.36 11.49 -6.05
CA THR A 440 11.88 12.63 -5.26
C THR A 440 11.47 13.99 -5.84
N PRO A 441 11.66 14.27 -7.15
CA PRO A 441 11.13 15.50 -7.74
C PRO A 441 9.61 15.65 -7.60
N LEU A 442 8.86 14.55 -7.74
CA LEU A 442 7.40 14.55 -7.61
C LEU A 442 6.96 14.95 -6.20
N LEU A 443 7.54 14.35 -5.16
CA LEU A 443 7.23 14.71 -3.77
C LEU A 443 7.64 16.15 -3.42
N ASN A 444 8.77 16.63 -3.94
CA ASN A 444 9.20 18.01 -3.75
C ASN A 444 8.25 19.01 -4.43
N ASN A 445 7.79 18.69 -5.64
CA ASN A 445 6.82 19.51 -6.35
C ASN A 445 5.46 19.49 -5.65
N PHE A 446 4.98 18.30 -5.23
CA PHE A 446 3.74 18.16 -4.47
C PHE A 446 3.78 18.99 -3.19
N LYS A 447 4.85 18.88 -2.39
CA LYS A 447 5.05 19.71 -1.19
C LYS A 447 4.95 21.20 -1.50
N THR A 448 5.62 21.65 -2.57
CA THR A 448 5.65 23.07 -2.95
C THR A 448 4.27 23.55 -3.37
N GLU A 449 3.59 22.79 -4.25
CA GLU A 449 2.22 23.11 -4.68
C GLU A 449 1.24 23.11 -3.51
N VAL A 450 1.32 22.16 -2.58
CA VAL A 450 0.43 22.16 -1.41
C VAL A 450 0.65 23.40 -0.54
N ILE A 451 1.90 23.78 -0.26
CA ILE A 451 2.21 24.96 0.57
C ILE A 451 1.81 26.26 -0.13
N ASP A 452 2.08 26.39 -1.42
CA ASP A 452 1.82 27.62 -2.19
C ASP A 452 0.33 27.86 -2.44
N ASN A 453 -0.50 26.81 -2.39
CA ASN A 453 -1.96 26.88 -2.61
C ASN A 453 -2.76 26.57 -1.33
N MET A 454 -2.16 26.71 -0.14
CA MET A 454 -2.94 26.67 1.11
C MET A 454 -3.96 27.81 1.12
N ILE A 455 -5.22 27.51 1.45
CA ILE A 455 -6.29 28.51 1.54
C ILE A 455 -5.95 29.54 2.61
N CYS A 456 -5.39 29.10 3.74
CA CYS A 456 -4.96 29.94 4.85
C CYS A 456 -3.84 29.27 5.66
N ASN A 457 -3.15 30.04 6.51
CA ASN A 457 -2.09 29.50 7.38
C ASN A 457 -2.64 28.61 8.51
N TYR A 458 -3.89 28.83 8.92
CA TYR A 458 -4.52 28.12 10.02
C TYR A 458 -6.00 27.90 9.73
N GLN A 459 -6.44 26.65 9.84
CA GLN A 459 -7.82 26.23 9.70
C GLN A 459 -8.22 25.47 10.96
N TYR A 460 -9.34 25.86 11.56
CA TYR A 460 -9.88 25.20 12.76
C TYR A 460 -11.26 24.66 12.40
N VAL A 461 -11.47 23.35 12.48
CA VAL A 461 -12.78 22.71 12.30
C VAL A 461 -13.39 22.59 13.68
N LEU A 462 -14.45 23.35 13.94
CA LEU A 462 -15.17 23.29 15.21
C LEU A 462 -16.43 22.47 15.05
N LYS A 463 -16.74 21.64 16.04
CA LYS A 463 -17.96 20.81 16.03
C LYS A 463 -19.25 21.59 16.28
N VAL A 464 -19.13 22.78 16.87
CA VAL A 464 -20.23 23.70 17.10
C VAL A 464 -19.86 25.03 16.44
N PRO A 465 -20.79 25.72 15.77
CA PRO A 465 -20.54 27.05 15.25
C PRO A 465 -20.17 28.01 16.39
N VAL A 466 -19.02 28.69 16.25
CA VAL A 466 -18.55 29.68 17.23
C VAL A 466 -18.44 31.04 16.57
N GLU A 467 -18.97 32.06 17.23
CA GLU A 467 -18.72 33.45 16.86
C GLU A 467 -17.30 33.84 17.25
N THR A 468 -16.55 34.43 16.32
CA THR A 468 -15.19 34.91 16.56
C THR A 468 -15.09 36.39 16.28
N ASP A 469 -14.57 37.15 17.24
CA ASP A 469 -14.24 38.57 17.07
C ASP A 469 -12.88 38.78 16.39
N THR A 470 -12.21 37.70 15.98
CA THR A 470 -10.90 37.76 15.35
C THR A 470 -11.03 38.37 13.95
N LYS A 471 -10.49 39.58 13.79
CA LYS A 471 -10.51 40.28 12.50
C LYS A 471 -9.82 39.45 11.40
N GLY A 472 -10.55 39.20 10.31
CA GLY A 472 -10.08 38.41 9.17
C GLY A 472 -10.26 36.90 9.33
N ALA A 473 -10.85 36.41 10.42
CA ALA A 473 -11.31 35.03 10.49
C ALA A 473 -12.65 34.89 9.77
N GLU A 474 -12.79 33.86 8.94
CA GLU A 474 -14.04 33.54 8.24
C GLU A 474 -14.57 32.18 8.69
N LYS A 475 -15.89 32.08 8.80
CA LYS A 475 -16.55 30.80 9.05
C LYS A 475 -16.60 30.01 7.76
N TYR A 476 -16.41 28.70 7.90
CA TYR A 476 -16.64 27.74 6.84
C TYR A 476 -17.26 26.48 7.45
N ALA A 477 -17.95 25.71 6.63
CA ALA A 477 -18.41 24.37 6.95
C ALA A 477 -17.58 23.36 6.16
N VAL A 478 -17.41 22.15 6.70
CA VAL A 478 -16.71 21.06 6.01
C VAL A 478 -17.38 19.73 6.29
N THR A 479 -17.50 18.88 5.27
CA THR A 479 -17.95 17.49 5.38
C THR A 479 -17.21 16.63 4.36
N THR A 480 -17.39 15.32 4.42
CA THR A 480 -16.87 14.37 3.43
C THR A 480 -18.05 13.64 2.79
N LEU A 481 -18.07 13.60 1.46
CA LEU A 481 -18.97 12.79 0.67
C LEU A 481 -18.17 11.80 -0.18
N GLU A 482 -18.82 10.79 -0.72
CA GLU A 482 -18.24 9.78 -1.58
C GLU A 482 -18.74 9.92 -3.00
N THR A 483 -17.91 9.60 -3.99
CA THR A 483 -18.39 9.57 -5.38
C THR A 483 -19.37 8.44 -5.63
N ASP A 484 -20.45 8.72 -6.35
CA ASP A 484 -21.45 7.73 -6.76
C ASP A 484 -21.44 7.57 -8.29
N PHE A 485 -20.50 6.76 -8.81
CA PHE A 485 -20.42 6.45 -10.23
C PHE A 485 -20.99 5.07 -10.53
N GLU A 486 -21.98 5.01 -11.43
CA GLU A 486 -22.53 3.73 -11.91
C GLU A 486 -21.40 2.81 -12.43
N ASN A 487 -21.25 1.63 -11.80
CA ASN A 487 -20.27 0.57 -12.11
C ASN A 487 -18.83 0.75 -11.57
N SER A 488 -18.62 1.54 -10.50
CA SER A 488 -17.36 1.52 -9.74
C SER A 488 -17.54 0.73 -8.43
N ASP A 489 -16.74 -0.32 -8.22
CA ASP A 489 -16.69 -1.06 -6.95
C ASP A 489 -16.04 -0.24 -5.82
N ASN A 490 -15.36 0.87 -6.15
CA ASN A 490 -14.71 1.77 -5.20
C ASN A 490 -15.30 3.18 -5.32
N SER A 491 -15.70 3.77 -4.20
CA SER A 491 -15.99 5.20 -4.06
C SER A 491 -14.75 5.98 -3.63
N ASP A 492 -14.62 7.21 -4.11
CA ASP A 492 -13.58 8.14 -3.68
C ASP A 492 -14.16 9.15 -2.69
N GLU A 493 -13.44 9.40 -1.58
CA GLU A 493 -13.80 10.45 -0.63
C GLU A 493 -13.48 11.84 -1.20
N ILE A 494 -14.45 12.74 -1.04
CA ILE A 494 -14.45 14.12 -1.53
C ILE A 494 -14.74 15.06 -0.36
N THR A 495 -13.80 15.94 -0.05
CA THR A 495 -14.00 16.97 0.98
C THR A 495 -14.87 18.09 0.42
N VAL A 496 -16.00 18.39 1.05
CA VAL A 496 -16.89 19.49 0.66
C VAL A 496 -16.72 20.64 1.64
N TYR A 497 -16.41 21.83 1.14
CA TYR A 497 -16.27 23.06 1.89
C TYR A 497 -17.44 24.00 1.57
N GLY A 498 -18.18 24.42 2.60
CA GLY A 498 -19.13 25.53 2.52
C GLY A 498 -18.44 26.82 2.96
N VAL A 499 -18.32 27.81 2.08
CA VAL A 499 -17.64 29.08 2.36
C VAL A 499 -18.54 30.27 2.04
N ASP A 500 -18.29 31.41 2.67
CA ASP A 500 -19.03 32.64 2.35
C ASP A 500 -18.79 33.04 0.88
N LYS A 501 -19.85 33.52 0.22
CA LYS A 501 -19.80 33.99 -1.17
C LYS A 501 -18.78 35.10 -1.40
N ASP A 502 -18.59 35.96 -0.40
CA ASP A 502 -17.64 37.08 -0.46
C ASP A 502 -16.32 36.79 0.27
N SER A 503 -15.99 35.51 0.50
CA SER A 503 -14.79 35.06 1.23
C SER A 503 -13.49 35.70 0.74
N ASP A 504 -12.67 36.18 1.66
CA ASP A 504 -11.32 36.70 1.44
C ASP A 504 -10.32 35.59 1.08
N TYR A 505 -10.57 34.36 1.52
CA TYR A 505 -9.68 33.21 1.29
C TYR A 505 -10.06 32.40 0.05
N VAL A 506 -11.36 32.15 -0.17
CA VAL A 506 -11.85 31.34 -1.28
C VAL A 506 -12.57 32.22 -2.30
N LYS A 507 -11.84 32.58 -3.36
CA LYS A 507 -12.40 33.35 -4.48
C LYS A 507 -13.10 32.43 -5.47
N ALA A 508 -14.30 31.95 -5.11
CA ALA A 508 -15.17 31.12 -5.94
C ALA A 508 -16.48 31.84 -6.28
N GLY A 509 -16.87 31.84 -7.55
CA GLY A 509 -18.04 32.59 -8.04
C GLY A 509 -19.31 31.75 -8.02
N PHE A 510 -19.86 31.45 -6.82
CA PHE A 510 -21.08 30.63 -6.70
C PHE A 510 -22.27 31.28 -7.43
N VAL A 511 -22.89 30.54 -8.36
CA VAL A 511 -23.90 31.06 -9.29
C VAL A 511 -25.31 30.72 -8.82
N ASP A 512 -25.52 29.49 -8.39
CA ASP A 512 -26.80 28.93 -7.91
C ASP A 512 -26.60 27.89 -6.79
N ARG A 513 -27.73 27.38 -6.24
CA ARG A 513 -27.75 26.48 -5.08
C ARG A 513 -27.10 25.12 -5.30
N ASN A 514 -27.09 24.62 -6.54
CA ASN A 514 -26.50 23.32 -6.87
C ASN A 514 -25.16 23.48 -7.60
N SER A 515 -24.72 24.72 -7.83
CA SER A 515 -23.49 25.04 -8.52
C SER A 515 -22.32 24.99 -7.55
N VAL A 516 -21.31 24.21 -7.90
CA VAL A 516 -20.12 24.05 -7.07
C VAL A 516 -18.85 24.32 -7.87
N PHE A 517 -17.84 24.83 -7.18
CA PHE A 517 -16.49 24.85 -7.68
C PHE A 517 -15.81 23.57 -7.25
N VAL A 518 -15.05 22.94 -8.13
CA VAL A 518 -14.33 21.70 -7.79
C VAL A 518 -12.85 21.92 -7.89
N SER A 519 -12.08 21.21 -7.08
CA SER A 519 -10.64 21.11 -7.22
C SER A 519 -10.28 20.62 -8.62
N GLU A 520 -9.17 21.10 -9.18
CA GLU A 520 -8.65 20.62 -10.47
C GLU A 520 -8.50 19.09 -10.49
N GLY A 521 -8.14 18.50 -9.34
CA GLY A 521 -8.03 17.05 -9.17
C GLY A 521 -9.32 16.28 -9.44
N ILE A 522 -10.50 16.83 -9.13
CA ILE A 522 -11.79 16.20 -9.43
C ILE A 522 -12.03 16.15 -10.95
N LEU A 523 -11.77 17.26 -11.65
CA LEU A 523 -11.92 17.28 -13.10
C LEU A 523 -10.96 16.31 -13.79
N GLU A 524 -9.71 16.29 -13.35
CA GLU A 524 -8.68 15.44 -13.94
C GLU A 524 -8.93 13.96 -13.65
N LYS A 525 -9.24 13.61 -12.40
CA LYS A 525 -9.44 12.22 -11.96
C LYS A 525 -10.66 11.57 -12.61
N PHE A 526 -11.78 12.30 -12.67
CA PHE A 526 -13.05 11.77 -13.18
C PHE A 526 -13.32 12.14 -14.65
N GLY A 527 -12.42 12.92 -15.28
CA GLY A 527 -12.58 13.37 -16.67
C GLY A 527 -13.77 14.30 -16.88
N LEU A 528 -14.24 14.96 -15.82
CA LEU A 528 -15.36 15.89 -15.82
C LEU A 528 -14.92 17.27 -16.33
N LYS A 529 -15.89 18.07 -16.76
CA LYS A 529 -15.68 19.45 -17.22
C LYS A 529 -16.65 20.39 -16.50
N VAL A 530 -16.32 21.68 -16.55
CA VAL A 530 -17.25 22.72 -16.14
C VAL A 530 -18.54 22.59 -16.99
N GLY A 531 -19.67 22.48 -16.31
CA GLY A 531 -20.99 22.20 -16.87
C GLY A 531 -21.48 20.75 -16.68
N ASP A 532 -20.60 19.82 -16.32
CA ASP A 532 -20.98 18.43 -16.02
C ASP A 532 -21.53 18.32 -14.58
N ASN A 533 -22.18 17.19 -14.30
CA ASN A 533 -22.66 16.87 -12.96
C ASN A 533 -21.68 15.94 -12.24
N LEU A 534 -21.50 16.18 -10.94
CA LEU A 534 -20.80 15.32 -10.00
C LEU A 534 -21.84 14.75 -9.03
N ASP A 535 -22.04 13.44 -9.09
CA ASP A 535 -22.93 12.72 -8.19
C ASP A 535 -22.11 12.25 -6.98
N LEU A 536 -22.48 12.76 -5.81
CA LEU A 536 -21.87 12.42 -4.53
C LEU A 536 -22.92 11.79 -3.61
N LYS A 537 -22.52 10.83 -2.78
CA LYS A 537 -23.36 10.21 -1.77
C LYS A 537 -22.75 10.34 -0.40
N THR A 538 -23.57 10.23 0.62
CA THR A 538 -23.06 9.95 1.97
C THR A 538 -22.47 8.54 2.02
N LYS A 539 -21.38 8.36 2.78
CA LYS A 539 -20.72 7.04 2.97
C LYS A 539 -21.68 5.99 3.55
N TYR A 540 -22.61 6.43 4.39
CA TYR A 540 -23.42 5.54 5.22
C TYR A 540 -24.94 5.68 5.04
N ASP A 541 -25.45 6.84 4.62
CA ASP A 541 -26.87 6.97 4.24
C ASP A 541 -27.03 6.74 2.72
N ASP A 542 -28.22 6.32 2.28
CA ASP A 542 -28.60 6.26 0.86
C ASP A 542 -28.88 7.66 0.23
N LYS A 543 -28.37 8.75 0.83
CA LYS A 543 -28.58 10.11 0.32
C LYS A 543 -27.58 10.43 -0.78
N THR A 544 -28.11 10.82 -1.94
CA THR A 544 -27.33 11.23 -3.11
C THR A 544 -27.57 12.70 -3.45
N TYR A 545 -26.49 13.38 -3.81
CA TYR A 545 -26.41 14.78 -4.16
C TYR A 545 -25.87 14.90 -5.59
N ARG A 546 -26.66 15.49 -6.47
CA ARG A 546 -26.24 15.82 -7.83
C ARG A 546 -25.82 17.29 -7.89
N LEU A 547 -24.52 17.53 -8.02
CA LEU A 547 -23.92 18.86 -8.00
C LEU A 547 -23.49 19.27 -9.42
N THR A 548 -23.83 20.48 -9.86
CA THR A 548 -23.43 21.00 -11.16
C THR A 548 -22.10 21.74 -11.04
N ILE A 549 -21.09 21.35 -11.83
CA ILE A 549 -19.78 21.99 -11.77
C ILE A 549 -19.85 23.35 -12.49
N SER A 550 -19.76 24.46 -11.75
CA SER A 550 -19.79 25.82 -12.32
C SER A 550 -18.41 26.43 -12.51
N GLY A 551 -17.39 25.89 -11.85
CA GLY A 551 -16.03 26.37 -11.98
C GLY A 551 -15.01 25.45 -11.33
N THR A 552 -13.75 25.88 -11.42
CA THR A 552 -12.59 25.18 -10.88
C THR A 552 -11.87 26.04 -9.87
N TYR A 553 -11.39 25.43 -8.80
CA TYR A 553 -10.56 26.07 -7.79
C TYR A 553 -9.23 25.32 -7.68
N LYS A 554 -8.10 26.03 -7.73
CA LYS A 554 -6.79 25.40 -7.64
C LYS A 554 -6.52 25.00 -6.19
N TYR A 555 -6.71 23.71 -5.89
CA TYR A 555 -6.48 23.13 -4.58
C TYR A 555 -5.84 21.74 -4.73
N PRO A 556 -4.50 21.66 -4.77
CA PRO A 556 -3.77 20.42 -5.03
C PRO A 556 -3.68 19.49 -3.82
N ALA A 557 -4.11 19.95 -2.63
CA ALA A 557 -3.99 19.20 -1.39
C ALA A 557 -4.98 18.02 -1.31
N SER A 558 -6.21 18.17 -1.80
CA SER A 558 -7.21 17.10 -1.77
C SER A 558 -8.24 17.23 -2.89
N LEU A 559 -9.02 16.17 -3.09
CA LEU A 559 -10.23 16.24 -3.91
C LEU A 559 -11.30 17.01 -3.15
N ALA A 560 -11.42 18.30 -3.47
CA ALA A 560 -12.31 19.22 -2.79
C ALA A 560 -13.43 19.75 -3.68
N VAL A 561 -14.60 19.96 -3.08
CA VAL A 561 -15.73 20.70 -3.65
C VAL A 561 -15.95 21.94 -2.78
N PHE A 562 -16.18 23.08 -3.39
CA PHE A 562 -16.48 24.36 -2.74
C PHE A 562 -17.88 24.79 -3.13
N THR A 563 -18.70 25.12 -2.15
CA THR A 563 -20.05 25.64 -2.30
C THR A 563 -20.26 26.83 -1.37
N ASP A 564 -21.31 27.61 -1.62
CA ASP A 564 -21.75 28.65 -0.69
C ASP A 564 -22.20 27.99 0.63
N ILE A 565 -21.78 28.54 1.76
CA ILE A 565 -22.11 28.03 3.09
C ILE A 565 -23.63 27.99 3.35
N GLU A 566 -24.42 28.84 2.70
CA GLU A 566 -25.89 28.83 2.77
C GLU A 566 -26.52 27.64 2.01
N ASN A 567 -25.76 27.01 1.11
CA ASN A 567 -26.17 25.85 0.32
C ASN A 567 -25.61 24.52 0.86
N PHE A 568 -24.66 24.59 1.80
CA PHE A 568 -24.08 23.45 2.50
C PHE A 568 -25.11 22.82 3.44
#